data_AF-A0A496PPA0-F1
#
_entry.id   AF-A0A496PPA0-F1
#
_cell.length_a   1.000
_cell.length_b   1.000
_cell.length_c   1.000
_cell.angle_alpha   90.00
_cell.angle_beta   90.00
_cell.angle_gamma   90.00
#
_symmetry.space_group_name_H-M   'P 1'
#
loop_
_entity.id
_entity.type
_entity.pdbx_description
1 polymer ?
#
loop_
_entity_poly.entity_id
_entity_poly.type
_entity_poly.pdbx_seq_one_letter_code
_entity_poly.pdbx_strand_id
1 'polypeptide(L)' 'MPDLRGLSIRQASAFLAFVSIDSRIKGQGFVVKQSIPPGTEVSKHSKCWLECRPG' A
#
# COMPACT_ATOMS: atom_id res chain seq x y z
N MET A 1 -4.05 9.08 3.13
CA MET A 1 -3.49 7.71 2.99
C MET A 1 -3.88 6.90 4.21
N PRO A 2 -4.58 5.76 4.09
CA PRO A 2 -4.86 4.91 5.25
C PRO A 2 -3.65 4.08 5.67
N ASP A 3 -3.75 3.43 6.82
CA ASP A 3 -2.83 2.38 7.23
C ASP A 3 -3.16 1.08 6.49
N LEU A 4 -2.20 0.61 5.69
CA LEU A 4 -2.30 -0.60 4.90
C LEU A 4 -1.59 -1.79 5.56
N ARG A 5 -0.93 -1.59 6.71
CA ARG A 5 -0.22 -2.67 7.41
C ARG A 5 -1.19 -3.76 7.86
N GLY A 6 -0.76 -5.01 7.74
CA GLY A 6 -1.59 -6.18 8.05
C GLY A 6 -2.58 -6.59 6.97
N LEU A 7 -2.78 -5.76 5.93
CA LEU A 7 -3.56 -6.16 4.76
C LEU A 7 -2.76 -7.14 3.89
N SER A 8 -3.47 -8.08 3.27
CA SER A 8 -2.89 -8.87 2.18
C SER A 8 -2.53 -7.97 0.99
N ILE A 9 -1.55 -8.40 0.19
CA ILE A 9 -1.20 -7.72 -1.08
C ILE A 9 -2.45 -7.43 -1.91
N ARG A 10 -3.38 -8.38 -2.02
CA ARG A 10 -4.60 -8.22 -2.81
C ARG A 10 -5.50 -7.11 -2.28
N GLN A 11 -5.69 -7.03 -0.96
CA GLN A 11 -6.49 -5.97 -0.33
C GLN A 11 -5.82 -4.60 -0.49
N ALA A 12 -4.51 -4.52 -0.23
CA ALA A 12 -3.77 -3.28 -0.36
C ALA A 12 -3.75 -2.76 -1.81
N SER A 13 -3.50 -3.63 -2.79
CA SER A 13 -3.54 -3.28 -4.21
C SER A 13 -4.93 -2.84 -4.67
N ALA A 14 -5.99 -3.53 -4.24
CA ALA A 14 -7.36 -3.15 -4.60
C ALA A 14 -7.72 -1.75 -4.08
N PHE A 15 -7.35 -1.46 -2.83
CA PHE A 15 -7.55 -0.13 -2.26
C PHE A 15 -6.76 0.95 -3.03
N LEU A 16 -5.46 0.73 -3.28
CA LEU A 16 -4.62 1.70 -3.97
C LEU A 16 -5.09 1.96 -5.40
N ALA A 17 -5.52 0.93 -6.12
CA ALA A 17 -6.13 1.07 -7.43
C ALA A 17 -7.43 1.89 -7.40
N PHE A 18 -8.30 1.63 -6.41
CA PHE A 18 -9.56 2.37 -6.23
C PHE A 18 -9.33 3.87 -6.04
N VAL A 19 -8.30 4.25 -5.27
CA VAL A 19 -7.94 5.67 -5.06
C VAL A 19 -6.97 6.23 -6.12
N SER A 20 -6.72 5.49 -7.21
CA SER A 20 -5.83 5.90 -8.30
C SER A 20 -4.39 6.21 -7.84
N ILE A 21 -3.84 5.42 -6.92
CA ILE A 21 -2.45 5.51 -6.46
C ILE A 21 -1.64 4.37 -7.09
N ASP A 22 -0.52 4.71 -7.71
CA ASP A 22 0.40 3.73 -8.31
C ASP A 22 1.16 2.99 -7.21
N SER A 23 0.89 1.69 -7.06
CA SER A 23 1.54 0.86 -6.05
C SER A 23 2.74 0.10 -6.61
N ARG A 24 3.86 0.10 -5.87
CA ARG A 24 5.01 -0.78 -6.11
C ARG A 24 5.19 -1.71 -4.91
N ILE A 25 5.06 -3.01 -5.14
CA ILE A 25 5.10 -4.01 -4.07
C ILE A 25 6.42 -4.78 -4.14
N LYS A 26 7.06 -4.94 -2.99
CA LYS A 26 8.24 -5.80 -2.80
C LYS A 26 7.91 -6.88 -1.77
N GLY A 27 8.16 -8.14 -2.12
CA GLY A 27 7.92 -9.29 -1.25
C GLY A 27 6.57 -9.96 -1.50
N GLN A 28 6.11 -10.73 -0.51
CA GLN A 28 4.91 -11.59 -0.60
C GLN A 28 4.14 -11.57 0.73
N GLY A 29 2.88 -12.02 0.74
CA GLY A 29 2.08 -12.12 1.96
C GLY A 29 1.38 -10.82 2.37
N PHE A 30 1.71 -10.30 3.55
CA PHE A 30 1.05 -9.17 4.19
C PHE A 30 1.94 -7.93 4.21
N VAL A 31 1.32 -6.75 4.10
CA VAL A 31 2.02 -5.47 4.16
C VAL A 31 2.57 -5.26 5.56
N VAL A 32 3.89 -5.08 5.66
CA VAL A 32 4.59 -4.74 6.91
C VAL A 32 5.02 -3.28 6.94
N LYS A 33 5.14 -2.65 5.77
CA LYS A 33 5.58 -1.25 5.65
C LYS A 33 5.00 -0.61 4.40
N GLN A 34 4.70 0.68 4.51
CA GLN A 34 4.31 1.56 3.41
C GLN A 34 5.23 2.79 3.38
N SER A 35 5.57 3.29 2.20
CA SER A 35 6.44 4.47 2.07
C SER A 35 5.75 5.78 2.44
N ILE A 36 4.43 5.87 2.20
CA ILE A 36 3.62 7.04 2.54
C ILE A 36 2.99 6.78 3.90
N PRO A 37 3.26 7.59 4.94
CA PRO A 37 2.69 7.38 6.27
C PRO A 37 1.15 7.42 6.27
N PRO A 38 0.50 6.70 7.19
CA PRO A 38 -0.93 6.87 7.44
C PRO A 38 -1.26 8.33 7.82
N GLY A 39 -2.40 8.83 7.38
CA GLY A 39 -2.84 10.21 7.61
C GLY A 39 -2.27 11.25 6.64
N THR A 40 -1.25 10.90 5.84
CA THR A 40 -0.71 11.83 4.84
C THR A 40 -1.74 12.10 3.72
N GLU A 41 -1.94 13.37 3.39
CA GLU A 41 -2.71 13.76 2.20
C GLU A 41 -1.97 13.30 0.93
N VAL A 42 -2.69 12.62 0.05
CA VAL A 42 -2.14 12.05 -1.18
C VAL A 42 -2.98 12.49 -2.36
N SER A 43 -2.32 12.93 -3.41
CA SER A 43 -2.95 13.22 -4.69
C SER A 43 -3.11 11.95 -5.51
N LYS A 44 -4.04 11.99 -6.47
CA LYS A 44 -4.16 10.95 -7.50
C LYS A 44 -2.84 10.80 -8.24
N HIS A 45 -2.52 9.58 -8.67
CA HIS A 45 -1.28 9.17 -9.34
C HIS A 45 -0.01 9.31 -8.49
N SER A 46 -0.14 9.48 -7.17
CA SER A 46 0.99 9.33 -6.25
C SER A 46 1.56 7.91 -6.34
N LYS A 47 2.87 7.77 -6.08
CA LYS A 47 3.55 6.47 -6.05
C LYS A 47 3.73 6.00 -4.61
N CYS A 48 3.16 4.85 -4.26
CA CYS A 48 3.30 4.24 -2.94
C CYS A 48 4.06 2.92 -3.03
N TRP A 49 5.13 2.78 -2.24
CA TRP A 49 5.88 1.54 -2.13
C TRP A 49 5.43 0.75 -0.91
N LEU A 50 5.19 -0.55 -1.09
CA LEU A 50 4.83 -1.47 -0.03
C LEU A 50 5.89 -2.55 0.11
N GLU A 51 6.32 -2.81 1.34
CA GLU A 51 7.10 -4.00 1.68
C GLU A 51 6.16 -5.03 2.31
N CYS A 52 6.21 -6.26 1.80
CA CYS A 52 5.38 -7.36 2.25
C CYS A 52 6.25 -8.52 2.73
N ARG A 53 5.77 -9.23 3.77
CA ARG A 53 6.39 -10.45 4.29
C ARG A 53 5.36 -11.57 4.42
N PRO A 54 5.78 -12.84 4.21
CA PRO A 54 4.92 -13.97 4.53
C PRO A 54 4.52 -13.89 6.01
N GLY A 55 3.23 -14.15 6.27
CA GLY A 55 2.66 -14.19 7.62
C GLY A 55 2.84 -15.55 8.26
#